data_AF-A0A2V5TPE3-F1
#
_entry.id   AF-A0A2V5TPE3-F1
#
_cell.length_a   1.000
_cell.length_b   1.000
_cell.length_c   1.000
_cell.angle_alpha   90.00
_cell.angle_beta   90.00
_cell.angle_gamma   90.00
#
_symmetry.space_group_name_H-M   'P 1'
#
loop_
_entity.id
_entity.type
_entity.pdbx_description
1 polymer ?
#
loop_
_entity_poly.entity_id
_entity_poly.type
_entity_poly.pdbx_seq_one_letter_code
_entity_poly.pdbx_strand_id
1 'polypeptide(L)'
;REVFKVPREQRTPAQIAALFRYWRTTVPEFKEVNDKIEALWRQWPEGTPTLRLMTRQGKGPIDELRTTHMLRRGDWLKPGQEVTFGVPSFLHPLPPNADGSRLTFAKWLVDRKSPTTARAFVNRVWQAYFGLGLADTPEDFGTRCEKPSHPELLDWLACEFMDSGWSVKSLHRLIAKSATYRQSSRVTPDLYSKDPYNRLLARGARFRVEGEIVRDIALSASGLLNPEMGGRSIYPPAPEFLFQPPASYGPKVWKEETGPERYRRSLYIFKFRSVPYPMLQTFDAPNGDFSCVRRQRSNTPLQALISLNETEFVECAQALAHKMLVEGGKTDADRVNYAFRRALSRPPNADERKELLALLDKEKQRIAQGWVNPLELATGKNEKPVELPSGATPTQLAAYTVVSRVLLNLDETITKE
;
A
#
# COMPACT_ATOMS: atom_id res chain seq x y z
N ARG A 1 36.93 -17.40 7.08
CA ARG A 1 37.67 -18.59 7.56
C ARG A 1 36.85 -19.88 7.40
N GLU A 2 35.57 -19.93 7.80
CA GLU A 2 34.71 -21.12 7.60
C GLU A 2 34.58 -21.58 6.13
N VAL A 3 34.53 -20.66 5.16
CA VAL A 3 34.41 -21.02 3.73
C VAL A 3 35.60 -21.85 3.21
N PHE A 4 36.78 -21.73 3.81
CA PHE A 4 37.95 -22.52 3.43
C PHE A 4 37.87 -23.98 3.88
N LYS A 5 36.98 -24.32 4.83
CA LYS A 5 36.72 -25.71 5.24
C LYS A 5 35.87 -26.48 4.22
N VAL A 6 35.24 -25.77 3.26
CA VAL A 6 34.42 -26.36 2.20
C VAL A 6 35.29 -26.55 0.93
N PRO A 7 35.37 -27.79 0.38
CA PRO A 7 36.07 -28.06 -0.88
C PRO A 7 35.60 -27.14 -1.99
N ARG A 8 36.51 -26.69 -2.87
CA ARG A 8 36.22 -25.68 -3.90
C ARG A 8 34.98 -26.03 -4.75
N GLU A 9 34.85 -27.31 -5.11
CA GLU A 9 33.78 -27.82 -5.98
C GLU A 9 32.41 -27.87 -5.30
N GLN A 10 32.37 -27.81 -3.96
CA GLN A 10 31.15 -27.85 -3.16
C GLN A 10 30.73 -26.48 -2.64
N ARG A 11 31.44 -25.40 -3.03
CA ARG A 11 31.12 -24.04 -2.57
C ARG A 11 29.86 -23.53 -3.26
N THR A 12 28.92 -23.04 -2.47
CA THR A 12 27.71 -22.36 -2.95
C THR A 12 28.06 -21.03 -3.65
N PRO A 13 27.18 -20.51 -4.53
CA PRO A 13 27.39 -19.20 -5.16
C PRO A 13 27.64 -18.06 -4.16
N ALA A 14 26.96 -18.08 -3.01
CA ALA A 14 27.15 -17.09 -1.94
C ALA A 14 28.55 -17.18 -1.31
N GLN A 15 29.07 -18.39 -1.10
CA GLN A 15 30.41 -18.62 -0.58
C GLN A 15 31.50 -18.16 -1.56
N ILE A 16 31.31 -18.42 -2.85
CA ILE A 16 32.20 -17.94 -3.92
C ILE A 16 32.20 -16.40 -3.96
N ALA A 17 31.03 -15.77 -3.93
CA ALA A 17 30.90 -14.31 -3.92
C ALA A 17 31.56 -13.67 -2.68
N ALA A 18 31.45 -14.31 -1.50
CA ALA A 18 32.10 -13.83 -0.28
C ALA A 18 33.63 -13.89 -0.37
N LEU A 19 34.18 -14.98 -0.91
CA LEU A 19 35.63 -15.11 -1.15
C LEU A 19 36.13 -14.08 -2.16
N PHE A 20 35.41 -13.90 -3.27
CA PHE A 20 35.74 -12.90 -4.28
C PHE A 20 35.74 -11.48 -3.69
N ARG A 21 34.73 -11.16 -2.86
CA ARG A 21 34.63 -9.85 -2.20
C ARG A 21 35.85 -9.56 -1.32
N TYR A 22 36.36 -10.56 -0.59
CA TYR A 22 37.56 -10.43 0.24
C TYR A 22 38.85 -10.41 -0.58
N TRP A 23 39.02 -11.32 -1.55
CA TRP A 23 40.19 -11.33 -2.43
C TRP A 23 40.36 -10.00 -3.18
N ARG A 24 39.24 -9.40 -3.62
CA ARG A 24 39.22 -8.08 -4.26
C ARG A 24 39.83 -6.98 -3.37
N THR A 25 39.76 -7.09 -2.05
CA THR A 25 40.38 -6.11 -1.14
C THR A 25 41.89 -6.34 -0.95
N THR A 26 42.41 -7.50 -1.36
CA THR A 26 43.85 -7.83 -1.26
C THR A 26 44.63 -7.56 -2.54
N VAL A 27 43.95 -7.25 -3.64
CA VAL A 27 44.53 -7.08 -4.99
C VAL A 27 44.57 -5.59 -5.37
N PRO A 28 45.76 -4.99 -5.59
CA PRO A 28 45.91 -3.55 -5.86
C PRO A 28 45.11 -3.02 -7.05
N GLU A 29 44.95 -3.81 -8.10
CA GLU A 29 44.24 -3.47 -9.34
C GLU A 29 42.76 -3.15 -9.10
N PHE A 30 42.18 -3.67 -8.01
CA PHE A 30 40.80 -3.39 -7.63
C PHE A 30 40.65 -2.19 -6.71
N LYS A 31 41.72 -1.47 -6.36
CA LYS A 31 41.66 -0.32 -5.43
C LYS A 31 40.62 0.71 -5.87
N GLU A 32 40.65 1.15 -7.13
CA GLU A 32 39.69 2.15 -7.64
C GLU A 32 38.24 1.65 -7.54
N VAL A 33 38.00 0.38 -7.83
CA VAL A 33 36.67 -0.25 -7.74
C VAL A 33 36.23 -0.42 -6.28
N ASN A 34 37.15 -0.74 -5.36
CA ASN A 34 36.90 -0.79 -3.92
C ASN A 34 36.52 0.61 -3.41
N ASP A 35 37.26 1.65 -3.79
CA ASP A 35 37.01 3.03 -3.39
C ASP A 35 35.65 3.52 -3.90
N LYS A 36 35.28 3.20 -5.14
CA LYS A 36 33.92 3.48 -5.68
C LYS A 36 32.83 2.75 -4.91
N ILE A 37 33.04 1.47 -4.58
CA ILE A 37 32.07 0.69 -3.80
C ILE A 37 31.92 1.28 -2.39
N GLU A 38 33.03 1.65 -1.75
CA GLU A 38 33.01 2.26 -0.41
C GLU A 38 32.33 3.63 -0.43
N ALA A 39 32.57 4.45 -1.45
CA ALA A 39 31.90 5.73 -1.64
C ALA A 39 30.37 5.55 -1.78
N LEU A 40 29.93 4.54 -2.53
CA LEU A 40 28.51 4.18 -2.63
C LEU A 40 27.94 3.67 -1.31
N TRP A 41 28.69 2.88 -0.53
CA TRP A 41 28.26 2.45 0.80
C TRP A 41 28.13 3.61 1.79
N ARG A 42 28.99 4.63 1.71
CA ARG A 42 28.86 5.84 2.53
C ARG A 42 27.63 6.68 2.19
N GLN A 43 27.14 6.59 0.96
CA GLN A 43 25.88 7.20 0.54
C GLN A 43 24.67 6.33 0.88
N TRP A 44 24.89 5.09 1.36
CA TRP A 44 23.80 4.21 1.71
C TRP A 44 23.06 4.79 2.92
N PRO A 45 21.74 4.98 2.86
CA PRO A 45 21.00 5.53 3.97
C PRO A 45 21.10 4.60 5.19
N GLU A 46 21.76 5.08 6.24
CA GLU A 46 21.75 4.42 7.54
C GLU A 46 20.39 4.66 8.20
N GLY A 47 19.63 3.59 8.42
CA GLY A 47 18.38 3.68 9.15
C GLY A 47 18.63 4.13 10.59
N THR A 48 17.66 4.82 11.18
CA THR A 48 17.73 5.18 12.60
C THR A 48 17.91 3.90 13.43
N PRO A 49 18.98 3.78 14.23
CA PRO A 49 19.18 2.60 15.07
C PRO A 49 17.99 2.46 16.01
N THR A 50 17.26 1.36 15.88
CA THR A 50 16.15 1.03 16.77
C THR A 50 16.67 0.18 17.92
N LEU A 51 16.16 0.44 19.12
CA LEU A 51 16.45 -0.40 20.28
C LEU A 51 15.94 -1.82 19.99
N ARG A 52 16.87 -2.78 20.03
CA ARG A 52 16.58 -4.20 19.86
C ARG A 52 16.65 -4.85 21.23
N LEU A 53 15.64 -5.64 21.58
CA LEU A 53 15.77 -6.51 22.74
C LEU A 53 16.81 -7.58 22.39
N MET A 54 17.94 -7.60 23.11
CA MET A 54 18.95 -8.65 22.95
C MET A 54 18.37 -9.99 23.38
N THR A 55 18.67 -11.05 22.62
CA THR A 55 18.38 -12.42 23.05
C THR A 55 19.13 -12.71 24.33
N ARG A 56 18.42 -13.18 25.35
CA ARG A 56 19.04 -13.58 26.61
C ARG A 56 19.89 -14.84 26.38
N GLN A 57 21.18 -14.79 26.70
CA GLN A 57 22.09 -15.95 26.58
C GLN A 57 22.29 -16.69 27.89
N GLY A 58 21.67 -16.23 28.99
CA GLY A 58 21.85 -16.82 30.31
C GLY A 58 23.20 -16.48 30.95
N LYS A 59 23.93 -15.46 30.45
CA LYS A 59 25.30 -15.15 30.90
C LYS A 59 25.33 -14.00 31.89
N GLY A 60 25.17 -14.33 33.17
CA GLY A 60 25.28 -13.40 34.29
C GLY A 60 23.97 -12.68 34.62
N PRO A 61 23.96 -11.84 35.69
CA PRO A 61 22.74 -11.43 36.38
C PRO A 61 21.75 -10.62 35.52
N ILE A 62 22.24 -9.92 34.51
CA ILE A 62 21.44 -9.09 33.59
C ILE A 62 20.91 -9.88 32.37
N ASP A 63 21.40 -11.10 32.15
CA ASP A 63 21.19 -11.92 30.94
C ASP A 63 20.57 -13.30 31.25
N GLU A 64 20.17 -13.56 32.51
CA GLU A 64 19.56 -14.82 32.93
C GLU A 64 18.25 -15.15 32.18
N LEU A 65 18.08 -16.42 31.81
CA LEU A 65 16.83 -16.90 31.23
C LEU A 65 15.68 -16.72 32.22
N ARG A 66 14.53 -16.23 31.75
CA ARG A 66 13.35 -16.06 32.60
C ARG A 66 12.69 -17.42 32.82
N THR A 67 12.64 -17.84 34.08
CA THR A 67 11.78 -18.96 34.50
C THR A 67 10.31 -18.61 34.25
N THR A 68 9.58 -19.47 33.56
CA THR A 68 8.16 -19.28 33.26
C THR A 68 7.34 -20.26 34.07
N HIS A 69 6.26 -19.79 34.69
CA HIS A 69 5.38 -20.61 35.52
C HIS A 69 3.95 -20.59 34.99
N MET A 70 3.25 -21.72 35.12
CA MET A 70 1.81 -21.77 34.99
C MET A 70 1.18 -21.13 36.23
N LEU A 71 0.45 -20.04 36.04
CA LEU A 71 -0.15 -19.28 37.14
C LEU A 71 -1.43 -19.95 37.65
N ARG A 72 -1.58 -20.04 38.98
CA ARG A 72 -2.81 -20.58 39.58
C ARG A 72 -3.97 -19.62 39.33
N ARG A 73 -4.96 -20.04 38.54
CA ARG A 73 -6.10 -19.21 38.10
C ARG A 73 -5.69 -17.91 37.40
N GLY A 74 -4.50 -17.87 36.78
CA GLY A 74 -3.98 -16.67 36.11
C GLY A 74 -3.46 -15.57 37.04
N ASP A 75 -3.41 -15.79 38.35
CA ASP A 75 -2.90 -14.83 39.33
C ASP A 75 -1.36 -14.77 39.27
N TRP A 76 -0.82 -13.62 38.85
CA TRP A 76 0.62 -13.40 38.69
C TRP A 76 1.38 -13.43 40.02
N LEU A 77 0.70 -13.29 41.16
CA LEU A 77 1.28 -13.42 42.50
C LEU A 77 1.35 -14.89 42.96
N LYS A 78 0.75 -15.83 42.23
CA LYS A 78 0.68 -17.25 42.60
C LYS A 78 1.30 -18.12 41.50
N PRO A 79 2.63 -18.08 41.33
CA PRO A 79 3.33 -18.99 40.42
C PRO A 79 3.08 -20.44 40.85
N GLY A 80 2.67 -21.26 39.89
CA GLY A 80 2.48 -22.69 40.06
C GLY A 80 3.66 -23.48 39.52
N GLN A 81 3.37 -24.46 38.66
CA GLN A 81 4.37 -25.32 38.05
C GLN A 81 5.26 -24.55 37.07
N GLU A 82 6.58 -24.74 37.14
CA GLU A 82 7.52 -24.27 36.12
C GLU A 82 7.27 -24.98 34.79
N VAL A 83 7.26 -24.22 33.69
CA VAL A 83 7.04 -24.73 32.35
C VAL A 83 8.17 -24.31 31.41
N THR A 84 8.51 -25.21 30.49
CA THR A 84 9.47 -24.95 29.43
C THR A 84 8.76 -24.68 28.10
N PHE A 85 9.52 -24.27 27.09
CA PHE A 85 8.98 -24.10 25.74
C PHE A 85 8.52 -25.45 25.17
N GLY A 86 7.48 -25.39 24.34
CA GLY A 86 6.93 -26.56 23.67
C GLY A 86 5.90 -26.15 22.62
N VAL A 87 5.35 -27.13 21.93
CA VAL A 87 4.26 -26.97 20.98
C VAL A 87 3.11 -27.89 21.36
N PRO A 88 1.86 -27.60 20.98
CA PRO A 88 0.74 -28.49 21.25
C PRO A 88 1.01 -29.90 20.71
N SER A 89 0.86 -30.92 21.57
CA SER A 89 1.26 -32.30 21.26
C SER A 89 0.45 -32.97 20.14
N PHE A 90 -0.71 -32.43 19.79
CA PHE A 90 -1.53 -32.88 18.66
C PHE A 90 -1.04 -32.33 17.30
N LEU A 91 -0.04 -31.44 17.30
CA LEU A 91 0.63 -30.94 16.10
C LEU A 91 1.98 -31.64 15.90
N HIS A 92 2.68 -31.35 14.80
CA HIS A 92 4.00 -31.93 14.55
C HIS A 92 5.02 -31.48 15.61
N PRO A 93 5.94 -32.36 16.03
CA PRO A 93 6.90 -32.04 17.09
C PRO A 93 7.91 -30.98 16.64
N LEU A 94 8.56 -30.34 17.61
CA LEU A 94 9.76 -29.52 17.38
C LEU A 94 10.91 -30.39 16.83
N PRO A 95 11.85 -29.80 16.06
CA PRO A 95 13.06 -30.52 15.65
C PRO A 95 13.86 -30.97 16.87
N PRO A 96 14.60 -32.10 16.81
CA PRO A 96 15.31 -32.67 17.96
C PRO A 96 16.28 -31.71 18.67
N ASN A 97 16.87 -30.76 17.93
CA ASN A 97 17.84 -29.79 18.43
C ASN A 97 17.20 -28.41 18.65
N ALA A 98 15.91 -28.36 18.96
CA ALA A 98 15.20 -27.11 19.23
C ALA A 98 15.79 -26.41 20.47
N ASP A 99 16.25 -25.17 20.27
CA ASP A 99 16.86 -24.33 21.31
C ASP A 99 15.85 -23.49 22.10
N GLY A 100 14.55 -23.66 21.84
CA GLY A 100 13.48 -22.87 22.45
C GLY A 100 13.44 -21.40 22.00
N SER A 101 14.25 -21.01 21.02
CA SER A 101 14.26 -19.64 20.53
C SER A 101 13.00 -19.30 19.73
N ARG A 102 12.68 -18.01 19.68
CA ARG A 102 11.61 -17.50 18.80
C ARG A 102 11.87 -17.83 17.33
N LEU A 103 13.14 -17.95 16.92
CA LEU A 103 13.50 -18.35 15.56
C LEU A 103 13.13 -19.82 15.29
N THR A 104 13.41 -20.71 16.24
CA THR A 104 13.01 -22.13 16.14
C THR A 104 11.48 -22.26 16.05
N PHE A 105 10.74 -21.53 16.88
CA PHE A 105 9.28 -21.52 16.80
C PHE A 105 8.76 -20.94 15.46
N ALA A 106 9.36 -19.84 14.97
CA ALA A 106 8.99 -19.25 13.69
C ALA A 106 9.22 -20.21 12.52
N LYS A 107 10.34 -20.96 12.51
CA LYS A 107 10.62 -22.00 11.52
C LYS A 107 9.63 -23.16 11.59
N TRP A 108 9.25 -23.57 12.80
CA TRP A 108 8.24 -24.62 13.03
C TRP A 108 6.85 -24.19 12.53
N LEU A 109 6.47 -22.92 12.74
CA LEU A 109 5.20 -22.34 12.28
C LEU A 109 5.05 -22.37 10.75
N VAL A 110 6.14 -22.11 10.04
CA VAL A 110 6.19 -22.10 8.56
C VAL A 110 6.74 -23.41 7.96
N ASP A 111 6.82 -24.47 8.78
CA ASP A 111 7.24 -25.78 8.29
C ASP A 111 6.19 -26.35 7.31
N ARG A 112 6.63 -27.18 6.36
CA ARG A 112 5.72 -27.83 5.42
C ARG A 112 4.63 -28.66 6.11
N LYS A 113 4.90 -29.16 7.32
CA LYS A 113 3.94 -29.89 8.16
C LYS A 113 2.93 -28.98 8.87
N SER A 114 3.08 -27.66 8.74
CA SER A 114 2.23 -26.61 9.33
C SER A 114 1.54 -25.76 8.24
N PRO A 115 0.53 -26.29 7.54
CA PRO A 115 -0.04 -25.62 6.36
C PRO A 115 -0.83 -24.34 6.70
N THR A 116 -1.24 -24.15 7.97
CA THR A 116 -2.10 -23.04 8.38
C THR A 116 -1.51 -21.67 8.06
N THR A 117 -0.19 -21.48 8.22
CA THR A 117 0.46 -20.20 7.92
C THR A 117 0.41 -19.88 6.42
N ALA A 118 0.65 -20.87 5.56
CA ALA A 118 0.55 -20.70 4.12
C ALA A 118 -0.90 -20.40 3.69
N ARG A 119 -1.88 -21.16 4.20
CA ARG A 119 -3.32 -20.92 3.95
C ARG A 119 -3.75 -19.51 4.35
N ALA A 120 -3.39 -19.09 5.56
CA ALA A 120 -3.74 -17.76 6.06
C ALA A 120 -3.10 -16.65 5.23
N PHE A 121 -1.83 -16.80 4.85
CA PHE A 121 -1.13 -15.81 4.03
C PHE A 121 -1.72 -15.71 2.61
N VAL A 122 -1.91 -16.85 1.94
CA VAL A 122 -2.51 -16.92 0.61
C VAL A 122 -3.90 -16.31 0.61
N ASN A 123 -4.72 -16.61 1.62
CA ASN A 123 -6.06 -16.03 1.73
C ASN A 123 -6.04 -14.50 1.81
N ARG A 124 -5.08 -13.92 2.54
CA ARG A 124 -4.90 -12.46 2.62
C ARG A 124 -4.45 -11.85 1.29
N VAL A 125 -3.54 -12.52 0.58
CA VAL A 125 -3.13 -12.09 -0.77
C VAL A 125 -4.31 -12.17 -1.74
N TRP A 126 -5.09 -13.25 -1.68
CA TRP A 126 -6.30 -13.41 -2.47
C TRP A 126 -7.31 -12.30 -2.18
N GLN A 127 -7.59 -12.03 -0.90
CA GLN A 127 -8.48 -10.95 -0.47
C GLN A 127 -8.02 -9.57 -0.98
N ALA A 128 -6.71 -9.30 -1.04
CA ALA A 128 -6.22 -8.03 -1.59
C ALA A 128 -6.53 -7.87 -3.10
N TYR A 129 -6.59 -8.97 -3.86
CA TYR A 129 -6.95 -8.93 -5.27
C TYR A 129 -8.46 -8.98 -5.52
N PHE A 130 -9.20 -9.80 -4.77
CA PHE A 130 -10.61 -10.06 -5.02
C PHE A 130 -11.57 -9.34 -4.07
N GLY A 131 -11.04 -8.64 -3.07
CA GLY A 131 -11.80 -7.92 -2.04
C GLY A 131 -12.31 -8.82 -0.91
N LEU A 132 -12.66 -10.07 -1.24
CA LEU A 132 -13.04 -11.12 -0.31
C LEU A 132 -12.03 -12.26 -0.36
N GLY A 133 -11.67 -12.82 0.80
CA GLY A 133 -10.85 -14.02 0.88
C GLY A 133 -11.62 -15.27 0.41
N LEU A 134 -10.91 -16.34 0.08
CA LEU A 134 -11.51 -17.66 -0.11
C LEU A 134 -12.14 -18.14 1.21
N ALA A 135 -11.47 -17.90 2.32
CA ALA A 135 -12.10 -17.83 3.64
C ALA A 135 -12.44 -16.36 3.94
N ASP A 136 -13.69 -16.08 4.29
CA ASP A 136 -14.19 -14.72 4.51
C ASP A 136 -13.76 -14.10 5.85
N THR A 137 -13.31 -14.94 6.79
CA THR A 137 -12.70 -14.61 8.08
C THR A 137 -11.17 -14.73 8.04
N PRO A 138 -10.42 -13.73 7.53
CA PRO A 138 -8.95 -13.77 7.47
C PRO A 138 -8.25 -13.80 8.85
N GLU A 139 -8.98 -13.57 9.94
CA GLU A 139 -8.55 -13.68 11.33
C GLU A 139 -8.75 -15.05 11.97
N ASP A 140 -9.61 -15.90 11.42
CA ASP A 140 -9.96 -17.19 12.02
C ASP A 140 -10.08 -18.28 10.94
N PHE A 141 -9.27 -19.33 11.10
CA PHE A 141 -9.25 -20.54 10.28
C PHE A 141 -9.70 -21.78 11.08
N GLY A 142 -10.36 -21.56 12.22
CA GLY A 142 -10.81 -22.61 13.12
C GLY A 142 -12.07 -23.34 12.65
N THR A 143 -12.54 -24.30 13.45
CA THR A 143 -13.73 -25.10 13.14
C THR A 143 -15.05 -24.35 13.34
N ARG A 144 -15.00 -23.13 13.89
CA ARG A 144 -16.17 -22.30 14.18
C ARG A 144 -16.41 -21.22 13.13
N CYS A 145 -15.53 -21.08 12.14
CA CYS A 145 -15.73 -20.18 11.01
C CYS A 145 -16.42 -20.89 9.85
N GLU A 146 -16.91 -20.12 8.89
CA GLU A 146 -17.43 -20.69 7.65
C GLU A 146 -16.29 -21.40 6.88
N LYS A 147 -16.63 -22.45 6.14
CA LYS A 147 -15.66 -23.10 5.27
C LYS A 147 -15.27 -22.15 4.13
N PRO A 148 -14.02 -22.23 3.64
CA PRO A 148 -13.63 -21.50 2.44
C PRO A 148 -14.57 -21.82 1.27
N SER A 149 -14.88 -20.83 0.43
CA SER A 149 -15.73 -21.02 -0.75
C SER A 149 -15.14 -22.04 -1.74
N HIS A 150 -13.81 -22.07 -1.86
CA HIS A 150 -13.07 -22.99 -2.72
C HIS A 150 -11.90 -23.61 -1.93
N PRO A 151 -12.15 -24.67 -1.11
CA PRO A 151 -11.14 -25.21 -0.21
C PRO A 151 -9.97 -25.84 -0.96
N GLU A 152 -10.23 -26.57 -2.05
CA GLU A 152 -9.18 -27.19 -2.87
C GLU A 152 -8.27 -26.16 -3.53
N LEU A 153 -8.83 -25.03 -4.00
CA LEU A 153 -8.06 -23.93 -4.56
C LEU A 153 -7.16 -23.28 -3.50
N LEU A 154 -7.69 -23.05 -2.30
CA LEU A 154 -6.91 -22.50 -1.20
C LEU A 154 -5.74 -23.42 -0.83
N ASP A 155 -5.99 -24.73 -0.74
CA ASP A 155 -4.98 -25.72 -0.41
C ASP A 155 -3.92 -25.85 -1.51
N TRP A 156 -4.34 -25.87 -2.78
CA TRP A 156 -3.41 -25.87 -3.91
C TRP A 156 -2.52 -24.63 -3.91
N LEU A 157 -3.09 -23.43 -3.76
CA LEU A 157 -2.31 -22.18 -3.70
C LEU A 157 -1.35 -22.15 -2.50
N ALA A 158 -1.75 -22.71 -1.34
CA ALA A 158 -0.89 -22.80 -0.17
C ALA A 158 0.30 -23.74 -0.41
N CYS A 159 0.08 -24.90 -1.05
CA CYS A 159 1.14 -25.80 -1.46
C CYS A 159 2.10 -25.13 -2.46
N GLU A 160 1.59 -24.54 -3.53
CA GLU A 160 2.39 -23.81 -4.54
C GLU A 160 3.21 -22.68 -3.91
N PHE A 161 2.64 -21.97 -2.94
CA PHE A 161 3.36 -20.92 -2.22
C PHE A 161 4.54 -21.47 -1.42
N MET A 162 4.36 -22.60 -0.71
CA MET A 162 5.45 -23.27 -0.01
C MET A 162 6.49 -23.86 -0.97
N ASP A 163 6.04 -24.50 -2.05
CA ASP A 163 6.87 -25.16 -3.07
C ASP A 163 7.74 -24.18 -3.85
N SER A 164 7.23 -22.97 -4.09
CA SER A 164 8.00 -21.88 -4.70
C SER A 164 9.02 -21.22 -3.75
N GLY A 165 9.24 -21.80 -2.55
CA GLY A 165 10.14 -21.24 -1.55
C GLY A 165 9.59 -19.98 -0.90
N TRP A 166 8.28 -19.92 -0.67
CA TRP A 166 7.59 -18.76 -0.08
C TRP A 166 7.73 -17.48 -0.91
N SER A 167 7.83 -17.64 -2.24
CA SER A 167 8.02 -16.52 -3.16
C SER A 167 6.72 -15.74 -3.37
N VAL A 168 6.57 -14.64 -2.61
CA VAL A 168 5.41 -13.74 -2.71
C VAL A 168 5.20 -13.24 -4.14
N LYS A 169 6.28 -12.91 -4.86
CA LYS A 169 6.22 -12.49 -6.28
C LYS A 169 5.69 -13.59 -7.20
N SER A 170 6.01 -14.85 -6.94
CA SER A 170 5.51 -15.98 -7.74
C SER A 170 4.03 -16.21 -7.49
N LEU A 171 3.58 -16.11 -6.24
CA LEU A 171 2.15 -16.16 -5.89
C LEU A 171 1.35 -15.02 -6.56
N HIS A 172 1.83 -13.77 -6.49
CA HIS A 172 1.19 -12.64 -7.19
C HIS A 172 1.09 -12.88 -8.70
N ARG A 173 2.16 -13.37 -9.32
CA ARG A 173 2.17 -13.67 -10.77
C ARG A 173 1.18 -14.78 -11.11
N LEU A 174 1.08 -15.82 -10.27
CA LEU A 174 0.16 -16.92 -10.47
C LEU A 174 -1.29 -16.43 -10.46
N ILE A 175 -1.67 -15.63 -9.46
CA ILE A 175 -3.01 -15.04 -9.35
C ILE A 175 -3.27 -14.10 -10.53
N ALA A 176 -2.38 -13.16 -10.82
CA ALA A 176 -2.58 -12.15 -11.86
C ALA A 176 -2.66 -12.74 -13.29
N LYS A 177 -2.08 -13.92 -13.53
CA LYS A 177 -2.16 -14.64 -14.81
C LYS A 177 -3.36 -15.58 -14.93
N SER A 178 -4.09 -15.83 -13.83
CA SER A 178 -5.24 -16.74 -13.84
C SER A 178 -6.35 -16.25 -14.79
N ALA A 179 -7.20 -17.17 -15.25
CA ALA A 179 -8.42 -16.79 -15.97
C ALA A 179 -9.36 -16.00 -15.04
N THR A 180 -9.46 -16.40 -13.77
CA THR A 180 -10.29 -15.75 -12.75
C THR A 180 -9.96 -14.28 -12.55
N TYR A 181 -8.68 -13.93 -12.44
CA TYR A 181 -8.27 -12.52 -12.28
C TYR A 181 -8.54 -11.67 -13.52
N ARG A 182 -8.54 -12.28 -14.72
CA ARG A 182 -8.72 -11.59 -16.00
C ARG A 182 -10.17 -11.54 -16.49
N GLN A 183 -11.12 -12.02 -15.68
CA GLN A 183 -12.54 -11.91 -15.99
C GLN A 183 -12.99 -10.45 -16.06
N SER A 184 -14.04 -10.18 -16.84
CA SER A 184 -14.68 -8.85 -16.84
C SER A 184 -15.41 -8.61 -15.52
N SER A 185 -15.27 -7.41 -14.96
CA SER A 185 -15.98 -6.97 -13.75
C SER A 185 -17.42 -6.50 -14.02
N ARG A 186 -17.90 -6.58 -15.27
CA ARG A 186 -19.26 -6.17 -15.65
C ARG A 186 -20.30 -7.03 -14.94
N VAL A 187 -21.18 -6.40 -14.18
CA VAL A 187 -22.28 -7.07 -13.47
C VAL A 187 -23.55 -7.05 -14.32
N THR A 188 -24.04 -8.22 -14.71
CA THR A 188 -25.37 -8.37 -15.32
C THR A 188 -26.42 -8.71 -14.26
N PRO A 189 -27.72 -8.44 -14.50
CA PRO A 189 -28.77 -8.81 -13.54
C PRO A 189 -28.78 -10.31 -13.18
N ASP A 190 -28.52 -11.19 -14.16
CA ASP A 190 -28.42 -12.64 -13.93
C ASP A 190 -27.23 -12.99 -13.02
N LEU A 191 -26.04 -12.46 -13.30
CA LEU A 191 -24.85 -12.68 -12.46
C LEU A 191 -25.04 -12.14 -11.04
N TYR A 192 -25.69 -10.98 -10.90
CA TYR A 192 -25.99 -10.40 -9.59
C TYR A 192 -26.96 -11.26 -8.79
N SER A 193 -28.00 -11.81 -9.45
CA SER A 193 -28.98 -12.68 -8.78
C SER A 193 -28.37 -13.99 -8.26
N LYS A 194 -27.38 -14.54 -8.98
CA LYS A 194 -26.74 -15.82 -8.65
C LYS A 194 -25.57 -15.68 -7.67
N ASP A 195 -24.81 -14.59 -7.78
CA ASP A 195 -23.61 -14.36 -6.96
C ASP A 195 -23.47 -12.87 -6.61
N PRO A 196 -24.33 -12.33 -5.73
CA PRO A 196 -24.37 -10.89 -5.43
C PRO A 196 -23.04 -10.38 -4.84
N TYR A 197 -22.34 -11.21 -4.07
CA TYR A 197 -21.08 -10.84 -3.40
C TYR A 197 -19.81 -11.27 -4.15
N ASN A 198 -19.95 -11.82 -5.36
CA ASN A 198 -18.86 -12.40 -6.15
C ASN A 198 -18.06 -13.49 -5.40
N ARG A 199 -18.72 -14.24 -4.50
CA ARG A 199 -18.11 -15.30 -3.67
C ARG A 199 -17.80 -16.54 -4.49
N LEU A 200 -18.58 -16.79 -5.55
CA LEU A 200 -18.38 -17.88 -6.51
C LEU A 200 -17.43 -17.49 -7.65
N LEU A 201 -16.90 -16.25 -7.64
CA LEU A 201 -15.97 -15.72 -8.63
C LEU A 201 -16.56 -15.75 -10.05
N ALA A 202 -17.86 -15.50 -10.16
CA ALA A 202 -18.61 -15.51 -11.41
C ALA A 202 -18.25 -14.34 -12.36
N ARG A 203 -17.48 -13.35 -11.85
CA ARG A 203 -17.01 -12.16 -12.57
C ARG A 203 -15.71 -11.63 -11.98
N GLY A 204 -15.11 -10.66 -12.67
CA GLY A 204 -13.97 -9.87 -12.17
C GLY A 204 -14.33 -9.11 -10.89
N ALA A 205 -13.32 -8.88 -10.04
CA ALA A 205 -13.53 -8.21 -8.76
C ALA A 205 -13.62 -6.69 -8.95
N ARG A 206 -14.75 -6.11 -8.53
CA ARG A 206 -14.98 -4.66 -8.51
C ARG A 206 -15.13 -4.15 -7.08
N PHE A 207 -14.24 -3.25 -6.64
CA PHE A 207 -14.35 -2.60 -5.33
C PHE A 207 -13.49 -1.34 -5.21
N ARG A 208 -13.93 -0.39 -4.37
CA ARG A 208 -13.16 0.80 -4.01
C ARG A 208 -11.84 0.42 -3.34
N VAL A 209 -10.73 0.99 -3.82
CA VAL A 209 -9.40 0.78 -3.23
C VAL A 209 -9.26 1.49 -1.89
N GLU A 210 -8.28 1.11 -1.07
CA GLU A 210 -8.01 1.71 0.23
C GLU A 210 -7.69 3.21 0.15
N GLY A 211 -7.97 3.99 1.21
CA GLY A 211 -7.80 5.45 1.21
C GLY A 211 -6.39 5.94 0.83
N GLU A 212 -5.35 5.19 1.21
CA GLU A 212 -3.97 5.48 0.81
C GLU A 212 -3.79 5.38 -0.71
N ILE A 213 -4.44 4.40 -1.33
CA ILE A 213 -4.40 4.20 -2.78
C ILE A 213 -5.26 5.25 -3.49
N VAL A 214 -6.41 5.64 -2.91
CA VAL A 214 -7.26 6.71 -3.47
C VAL A 214 -6.47 8.00 -3.67
N ARG A 215 -5.73 8.45 -2.65
CA ARG A 215 -4.84 9.62 -2.76
C ARG A 215 -3.71 9.40 -3.74
N ASP A 216 -3.05 8.24 -3.69
CA ASP A 216 -1.94 7.92 -4.61
C ASP A 216 -2.38 7.87 -6.08
N ILE A 217 -3.63 7.46 -6.37
CA ILE A 217 -4.23 7.52 -7.71
C ILE A 217 -4.35 8.97 -8.18
N ALA A 218 -4.90 9.87 -7.36
CA ALA A 218 -5.05 11.27 -7.73
C ALA A 218 -3.69 11.94 -7.99
N LEU A 219 -2.69 11.69 -7.12
CA LEU A 219 -1.32 12.17 -7.30
C LEU A 219 -0.65 11.59 -8.56
N SER A 220 -0.86 10.30 -8.83
CA SER A 220 -0.29 9.65 -10.01
C SER A 220 -0.93 10.17 -11.29
N ALA A 221 -2.27 10.26 -11.33
CA ALA A 221 -3.05 10.75 -12.46
C ALA A 221 -2.81 12.24 -12.75
N SER A 222 -2.54 13.05 -11.73
CA SER A 222 -2.14 14.46 -11.90
C SER A 222 -0.67 14.63 -12.25
N GLY A 223 0.18 13.66 -11.90
CA GLY A 223 1.62 13.72 -12.14
C GLY A 223 2.39 14.43 -11.02
N LEU A 224 1.72 14.75 -9.91
CA LEU A 224 2.34 15.32 -8.71
C LEU A 224 3.07 14.29 -7.86
N LEU A 225 2.76 13.00 -8.01
CA LEU A 225 3.31 11.95 -7.17
C LEU A 225 4.84 11.96 -7.16
N ASN A 226 5.43 12.18 -5.98
CA ASN A 226 6.84 11.95 -5.74
C ASN A 226 7.07 10.43 -5.48
N PRO A 227 7.79 9.72 -6.38
CA PRO A 227 7.98 8.26 -6.28
C PRO A 227 9.13 7.85 -5.36
N GLU A 228 9.82 8.78 -4.70
CA GLU A 228 10.96 8.49 -3.85
C GLU A 228 10.63 7.51 -2.71
N MET A 229 11.45 6.47 -2.59
CA MET A 229 11.29 5.39 -1.60
C MET A 229 12.29 5.52 -0.45
N GLY A 230 11.83 5.29 0.78
CA GLY A 230 12.62 5.47 2.00
C GLY A 230 12.43 6.84 2.65
N GLY A 231 13.23 7.18 3.66
CA GLY A 231 13.18 8.51 4.30
C GLY A 231 12.12 8.67 5.40
N ARG A 232 11.97 9.91 5.88
CA ARG A 232 11.09 10.25 7.01
C ARG A 232 9.61 10.28 6.61
N SER A 233 8.73 10.25 7.61
CA SER A 233 7.31 10.54 7.39
C SER A 233 7.08 11.99 6.96
N ILE A 234 6.00 12.19 6.21
CA ILE A 234 5.52 13.48 5.73
C ILE A 234 4.24 13.92 6.45
N TYR A 235 3.97 15.21 6.36
CA TYR A 235 2.80 15.86 6.93
C TYR A 235 2.05 16.62 5.82
N PRO A 236 1.16 15.96 5.06
CA PRO A 236 0.35 16.63 4.05
C PRO A 236 -0.55 17.72 4.66
N PRO A 237 -1.15 18.59 3.83
CA PRO A 237 -2.09 19.60 4.28
C PRO A 237 -3.19 19.00 5.16
N ALA A 238 -3.40 19.62 6.31
CA ALA A 238 -4.44 19.25 7.26
C ALA A 238 -4.90 20.48 8.04
N PRO A 239 -6.19 20.60 8.37
CA PRO A 239 -6.69 21.71 9.17
C PRO A 239 -6.02 21.78 10.54
N GLU A 240 -5.51 22.96 10.92
CA GLU A 240 -4.74 23.16 12.15
C GLU A 240 -5.53 22.76 13.41
N PHE A 241 -6.84 22.99 13.42
CA PHE A 241 -7.71 22.71 14.57
C PHE A 241 -7.68 21.24 15.01
N LEU A 242 -7.34 20.29 14.12
CA LEU A 242 -7.25 18.86 14.44
C LEU A 242 -6.12 18.56 15.44
N PHE A 243 -5.13 19.43 15.53
CA PHE A 243 -3.93 19.25 16.34
C PHE A 243 -3.98 20.06 17.65
N GLN A 244 -5.11 20.72 17.93
CA GLN A 244 -5.34 21.51 19.14
C GLN A 244 -6.48 20.90 20.00
N PRO A 245 -6.53 21.17 21.31
CA PRO A 245 -7.69 20.82 22.13
C PRO A 245 -8.97 21.53 21.65
N PRO A 246 -10.16 20.89 21.73
CA PRO A 246 -10.41 19.55 22.28
C PRO A 246 -10.28 18.40 21.26
N ALA A 247 -10.00 18.67 19.99
CA ALA A 247 -9.88 17.63 18.95
C ALA A 247 -8.71 16.67 19.22
N SER A 248 -7.63 17.19 19.79
CA SER A 248 -6.51 16.43 20.36
C SER A 248 -6.46 16.59 21.87
N TYR A 249 -6.02 15.55 22.60
CA TYR A 249 -5.82 15.61 24.06
C TYR A 249 -4.81 16.68 24.51
N GLY A 250 -3.93 17.10 23.60
CA GLY A 250 -2.98 18.19 23.83
C GLY A 250 -2.47 18.74 22.50
N PRO A 251 -1.77 19.89 22.50
CA PRO A 251 -1.22 20.47 21.28
C PRO A 251 -0.23 19.50 20.62
N LYS A 252 -0.41 19.30 19.31
CA LYS A 252 0.48 18.49 18.47
C LYS A 252 1.06 19.36 17.37
N VAL A 253 2.34 19.17 17.06
CA VAL A 253 3.01 19.91 16.00
C VAL A 253 2.80 19.17 14.67
N TRP A 254 2.07 19.80 13.74
CA TRP A 254 1.90 19.33 12.37
C TRP A 254 2.59 20.30 11.41
N LYS A 255 3.82 19.97 10.99
CA LYS A 255 4.62 20.82 10.10
C LYS A 255 4.28 20.48 8.66
N GLU A 256 3.27 21.14 8.10
CA GLU A 256 2.85 20.91 6.72
C GLU A 256 4.04 20.96 5.75
N GLU A 257 4.14 19.95 4.90
CA GLU A 257 5.21 19.85 3.91
C GLU A 257 5.02 20.85 2.77
N THR A 258 6.14 21.30 2.23
CA THR A 258 6.20 22.12 1.02
C THR A 258 6.98 21.40 -0.08
N GLY A 259 6.81 21.86 -1.32
CA GLY A 259 7.52 21.30 -2.47
C GLY A 259 7.19 19.81 -2.72
N PRO A 260 8.15 19.03 -3.24
CA PRO A 260 7.93 17.63 -3.61
C PRO A 260 7.56 16.69 -2.45
N GLU A 261 7.95 17.01 -1.21
CA GLU A 261 7.65 16.17 -0.05
C GLU A 261 6.14 16.16 0.28
N ARG A 262 5.41 17.22 -0.08
CA ARG A 262 3.95 17.31 0.05
C ARG A 262 3.25 16.16 -0.68
N TYR A 263 3.77 15.75 -1.83
CA TYR A 263 3.14 14.82 -2.76
C TYR A 263 3.72 13.40 -2.71
N ARG A 264 4.36 12.99 -1.61
CA ARG A 264 4.85 11.61 -1.48
C ARG A 264 3.71 10.64 -1.31
N ARG A 265 4.00 9.36 -1.62
CA ARG A 265 3.09 8.24 -1.42
C ARG A 265 2.48 8.26 -0.02
N SER A 266 1.20 7.94 0.05
CA SER A 266 0.41 7.94 1.28
C SER A 266 0.96 7.00 2.36
N LEU A 267 1.78 6.01 1.97
CA LEU A 267 2.59 5.17 2.85
C LEU A 267 3.46 5.96 3.84
N TYR A 268 3.93 7.15 3.47
CA TYR A 268 4.81 7.98 4.29
C TYR A 268 4.06 8.97 5.18
N ILE A 269 2.72 9.04 5.11
CA ILE A 269 1.95 9.99 5.92
C ILE A 269 2.11 9.65 7.39
N PHE A 270 2.57 10.64 8.16
CA PHE A 270 2.66 10.53 9.60
C PHE A 270 1.26 10.40 10.21
N LYS A 271 1.11 9.52 11.21
CA LYS A 271 -0.17 9.33 11.90
C LYS A 271 0.03 9.38 13.40
N PHE A 272 -0.67 10.29 14.05
CA PHE A 272 -0.87 10.21 15.50
C PHE A 272 -1.93 9.15 15.79
N ARG A 273 -1.69 8.30 16.80
CA ARG A 273 -2.67 7.29 17.22
C ARG A 273 -4.06 7.88 17.48
N SER A 274 -4.12 9.03 18.16
CA SER A 274 -5.35 9.71 18.56
C SER A 274 -5.89 10.73 17.55
N VAL A 275 -5.13 11.10 16.53
CA VAL A 275 -5.53 12.10 15.52
C VAL A 275 -5.18 11.51 14.15
N PRO A 276 -6.09 10.74 13.52
CA PRO A 276 -5.88 10.21 12.19
C PRO A 276 -5.89 11.34 11.15
N TYR A 277 -5.21 11.14 10.03
CA TYR A 277 -5.29 12.07 8.90
C TYR A 277 -6.71 12.05 8.31
N PRO A 278 -7.40 13.21 8.20
CA PRO A 278 -8.86 13.28 8.00
C PRO A 278 -9.33 12.65 6.69
N MET A 279 -8.57 12.84 5.60
CA MET A 279 -8.89 12.23 4.31
C MET A 279 -8.82 10.70 4.41
N LEU A 280 -7.73 10.14 4.96
CA LEU A 280 -7.58 8.70 5.13
C LEU A 280 -8.68 8.12 6.03
N GLN A 281 -9.04 8.82 7.10
CA GLN A 281 -10.13 8.43 8.00
C GLN A 281 -11.47 8.32 7.23
N THR A 282 -11.76 9.28 6.36
CA THR A 282 -13.00 9.30 5.58
C THR A 282 -13.06 8.15 4.57
N PHE A 283 -11.92 7.70 4.06
CA PHE A 283 -11.80 6.53 3.17
C PHE A 283 -11.52 5.21 3.92
N ASP A 284 -12.05 5.09 5.14
CA ASP A 284 -12.03 3.87 5.97
C ASP A 284 -10.62 3.39 6.36
N ALA A 285 -9.67 4.30 6.57
CA ALA A 285 -8.41 3.92 7.19
C ALA A 285 -8.63 3.38 8.60
N PRO A 286 -8.04 2.22 8.96
CA PRO A 286 -8.16 1.66 10.30
C PRO A 286 -7.73 2.68 11.35
N ASN A 287 -8.42 2.75 12.48
CA ASN A 287 -7.94 3.57 13.58
C ASN A 287 -6.68 2.94 14.20
N GLY A 288 -5.93 3.71 14.98
CA GLY A 288 -4.67 3.24 15.59
C GLY A 288 -4.86 2.38 16.85
N ASP A 289 -6.10 1.99 17.17
CA ASP A 289 -6.45 1.48 18.50
C ASP A 289 -6.62 -0.03 18.56
N PHE A 290 -6.92 -0.67 17.44
CA PHE A 290 -7.06 -2.13 17.33
C PHE A 290 -6.39 -2.69 16.07
N SER A 291 -6.08 -3.98 16.09
CA SER A 291 -5.58 -4.68 14.91
C SER A 291 -6.69 -4.82 13.86
N CYS A 292 -6.38 -4.48 12.61
CA CYS A 292 -7.32 -4.59 11.50
C CYS A 292 -6.83 -5.65 10.51
N VAL A 293 -7.55 -6.77 10.44
CA VAL A 293 -7.28 -7.88 9.50
C VAL A 293 -8.09 -7.77 8.21
N ARG A 294 -9.22 -7.06 8.26
CA ARG A 294 -10.13 -6.79 7.14
C ARG A 294 -10.61 -5.36 7.23
N ARG A 295 -10.28 -4.56 6.22
CA ARG A 295 -10.72 -3.17 6.13
C ARG A 295 -12.18 -3.13 5.67
N GLN A 296 -13.00 -2.34 6.35
CA GLN A 296 -14.34 -2.04 5.85
C GLN A 296 -14.25 -1.08 4.66
N ARG A 297 -15.27 -1.13 3.81
CA ARG A 297 -15.39 -0.25 2.65
C ARG A 297 -16.79 0.35 2.66
N SER A 298 -16.87 1.60 3.06
CA SER A 298 -18.06 2.41 2.94
C SER A 298 -18.08 3.12 1.58
N ASN A 299 -19.28 3.49 1.15
CA ASN A 299 -19.51 4.41 0.04
C ASN A 299 -20.42 5.51 0.57
N THR A 300 -19.86 6.69 0.86
CA THR A 300 -20.59 7.79 1.48
C THR A 300 -20.49 9.07 0.65
N PRO A 301 -21.50 9.94 0.66
CA PRO A 301 -21.42 11.24 -0.01
C PRO A 301 -20.23 12.09 0.47
N LEU A 302 -19.79 11.93 1.72
CA LEU A 302 -18.65 12.65 2.27
C LEU A 302 -17.34 12.32 1.54
N GLN A 303 -17.15 11.06 1.10
CA GLN A 303 -15.98 10.65 0.32
C GLN A 303 -15.93 11.36 -1.04
N ALA A 304 -17.09 11.51 -1.70
CA ALA A 304 -17.20 12.27 -2.94
C ALA A 304 -16.91 13.77 -2.71
N LEU A 305 -17.40 14.34 -1.60
CA LEU A 305 -17.12 15.74 -1.26
C LEU A 305 -15.65 15.99 -0.93
N ILE A 306 -14.94 15.05 -0.29
CA ILE A 306 -13.51 15.19 -0.04
C ILE A 306 -12.73 15.21 -1.35
N SER A 307 -12.96 14.24 -2.24
CA SER A 307 -12.23 14.20 -3.51
C SER A 307 -12.54 15.37 -4.45
N LEU A 308 -13.63 16.12 -4.21
CA LEU A 308 -13.93 17.37 -4.93
C LEU A 308 -13.29 18.61 -4.31
N ASN A 309 -13.10 18.66 -2.98
CA ASN A 309 -12.88 19.91 -2.26
C ASN A 309 -11.65 19.95 -1.36
N GLU A 310 -11.07 18.80 -1.03
CA GLU A 310 -9.85 18.75 -0.22
C GLU A 310 -8.68 19.35 -1.02
N THR A 311 -7.81 20.09 -0.32
CA THR A 311 -6.72 20.90 -0.88
C THR A 311 -5.86 20.11 -1.87
N GLU A 312 -5.39 18.93 -1.51
CA GLU A 312 -4.53 18.12 -2.36
C GLU A 312 -5.27 17.57 -3.59
N PHE A 313 -6.56 17.27 -3.48
CA PHE A 313 -7.36 16.84 -4.62
C PHE A 313 -7.60 17.98 -5.62
N VAL A 314 -7.81 19.20 -5.12
CA VAL A 314 -7.89 20.40 -5.96
C VAL A 314 -6.55 20.66 -6.65
N GLU A 315 -5.43 20.56 -5.93
CA GLU A 315 -4.07 20.65 -6.50
C GLU A 315 -3.85 19.59 -7.59
N CYS A 316 -4.29 18.35 -7.36
CA CYS A 316 -4.23 17.28 -8.36
C CYS A 316 -5.05 17.61 -9.61
N ALA A 317 -6.25 18.18 -9.46
CA ALA A 317 -7.07 18.57 -10.60
C ALA A 317 -6.45 19.71 -11.41
N GLN A 318 -5.86 20.70 -10.73
CA GLN A 318 -5.14 21.80 -11.38
C GLN A 318 -3.91 21.30 -12.14
N ALA A 319 -3.13 20.41 -11.53
CA ALA A 319 -1.96 19.80 -12.17
C ALA A 319 -2.35 18.91 -13.36
N LEU A 320 -3.43 18.13 -13.26
CA LEU A 320 -3.95 17.35 -14.38
C LEU A 320 -4.38 18.26 -15.54
N ALA A 321 -5.09 19.35 -15.25
CA ALA A 321 -5.50 20.35 -16.25
C ALA A 321 -4.31 21.01 -16.94
N HIS A 322 -3.24 21.31 -16.20
CA HIS A 322 -2.00 21.81 -16.77
C HIS A 322 -1.38 20.78 -17.72
N LYS A 323 -1.28 19.51 -17.31
CA LYS A 323 -0.79 18.42 -18.17
C LYS A 323 -1.65 18.22 -19.42
N MET A 324 -2.96 18.38 -19.33
CA MET A 324 -3.84 18.36 -20.52
C MET A 324 -3.40 19.40 -21.54
N LEU A 325 -3.09 20.63 -21.11
CA LEU A 325 -2.66 21.69 -22.02
C LEU A 325 -1.27 21.43 -22.62
N VAL A 326 -0.33 20.88 -21.84
CA VAL A 326 1.06 20.65 -22.25
C VAL A 326 1.22 19.38 -23.10
N GLU A 327 0.63 18.27 -22.67
CA GLU A 327 0.87 16.92 -23.22
C GLU A 327 -0.36 16.32 -23.91
N GLY A 328 -1.55 16.88 -23.67
CA GLY A 328 -2.82 16.30 -24.12
C GLY A 328 -3.12 16.49 -25.60
N GLY A 329 -2.24 17.10 -26.39
CA GLY A 329 -2.43 17.29 -27.83
C GLY A 329 -3.04 18.64 -28.21
N LYS A 330 -3.51 18.74 -29.46
CA LYS A 330 -3.87 20.02 -30.10
C LYS A 330 -5.33 20.40 -29.92
N THR A 331 -6.24 19.43 -29.83
CA THR A 331 -7.69 19.67 -29.74
C THR A 331 -8.22 19.43 -28.33
N ASP A 332 -9.37 20.01 -28.01
CA ASP A 332 -10.07 19.72 -26.75
C ASP A 332 -10.35 18.21 -26.57
N ALA A 333 -10.70 17.53 -27.67
CA ALA A 333 -10.97 16.10 -27.66
C ALA A 333 -9.71 15.27 -27.32
N ASP A 334 -8.55 15.62 -27.88
CA ASP A 334 -7.29 14.95 -27.55
C ASP A 334 -6.97 15.09 -26.06
N ARG A 335 -7.17 16.29 -25.52
CA ARG A 335 -6.85 16.64 -24.14
C ARG A 335 -7.78 15.94 -23.14
N VAL A 336 -9.07 15.89 -23.44
CA VAL A 336 -10.05 15.11 -22.68
C VAL A 336 -9.69 13.62 -22.72
N ASN A 337 -9.37 13.07 -23.89
CA ASN A 337 -8.95 11.66 -24.01
C ASN A 337 -7.68 11.36 -23.21
N TYR A 338 -6.72 12.29 -23.19
CA TYR A 338 -5.48 12.18 -22.41
C TYR A 338 -5.79 12.10 -20.91
N ALA A 339 -6.56 13.04 -20.36
CA ALA A 339 -6.92 13.04 -18.95
C ALA A 339 -7.73 11.81 -18.54
N PHE A 340 -8.67 11.40 -19.39
CA PHE A 340 -9.49 10.22 -19.16
C PHE A 340 -8.62 8.95 -19.05
N ARG A 341 -7.63 8.77 -19.94
CA ARG A 341 -6.67 7.65 -19.87
C ARG A 341 -5.79 7.71 -18.62
N ARG A 342 -5.42 8.91 -18.16
CA ARG A 342 -4.62 9.09 -16.94
C ARG A 342 -5.39 8.68 -15.68
N ALA A 343 -6.69 8.96 -15.63
CA ALA A 343 -7.56 8.61 -14.50
C ALA A 343 -8.07 7.15 -14.57
N LEU A 344 -8.50 6.69 -15.74
CA LEU A 344 -9.25 5.44 -15.91
C LEU A 344 -8.49 4.34 -16.68
N SER A 345 -7.27 4.60 -17.14
CA SER A 345 -6.43 3.62 -17.88
C SER A 345 -7.05 3.05 -19.17
N ARG A 346 -8.12 3.65 -19.68
CA ARG A 346 -8.80 3.32 -20.94
C ARG A 346 -9.19 4.60 -21.69
N PRO A 347 -9.47 4.57 -23.00
CA PRO A 347 -10.08 5.71 -23.68
C PRO A 347 -11.55 5.90 -23.27
N PRO A 348 -12.07 7.13 -23.33
CA PRO A 348 -13.51 7.36 -23.21
C PRO A 348 -14.24 6.79 -24.42
N ASN A 349 -15.48 6.34 -24.20
CA ASN A 349 -16.40 6.03 -25.28
C ASN A 349 -16.97 7.31 -25.90
N ALA A 350 -17.81 7.17 -26.94
CA ALA A 350 -18.35 8.31 -27.68
C ALA A 350 -19.22 9.24 -26.82
N ASP A 351 -20.06 8.66 -25.95
CA ASP A 351 -20.97 9.42 -25.09
C ASP A 351 -20.22 10.10 -23.95
N GLU A 352 -19.30 9.38 -23.27
CA GLU A 352 -18.42 9.94 -22.24
C GLU A 352 -17.62 11.13 -22.77
N ARG A 353 -17.04 11.00 -23.97
CA ARG A 353 -16.30 12.10 -24.59
C ARG A 353 -17.21 13.29 -24.92
N LYS A 354 -18.41 13.02 -25.44
CA LYS A 354 -19.39 14.06 -25.77
C LYS A 354 -19.80 14.85 -24.52
N GLU A 355 -20.10 14.17 -23.42
CA GLU A 355 -20.49 14.81 -22.15
C GLU A 355 -19.35 15.65 -21.56
N LEU A 356 -18.11 15.14 -21.57
CA LEU A 356 -16.96 15.88 -21.07
C LEU A 356 -16.62 17.12 -21.91
N LEU A 357 -16.80 17.05 -23.24
CA LEU A 357 -16.65 18.21 -24.12
C LEU A 357 -17.75 19.24 -23.90
N ALA A 358 -19.01 18.80 -23.75
CA ALA A 358 -20.12 19.68 -23.43
C ALA A 358 -19.92 20.41 -22.10
N LEU A 359 -19.42 19.69 -21.08
CA LEU A 359 -19.02 20.28 -19.80
C LEU A 359 -17.92 21.34 -19.99
N LEU A 360 -16.86 21.00 -20.72
CA LEU A 360 -15.75 21.92 -20.97
C LEU A 360 -16.22 23.22 -21.63
N ASP A 361 -17.04 23.12 -22.67
CA ASP A 361 -17.55 24.28 -23.40
C ASP A 361 -18.45 25.15 -22.53
N LYS A 362 -19.33 24.52 -21.73
CA LYS A 362 -20.16 25.20 -20.75
C LYS A 362 -19.33 25.98 -19.73
N GLU A 363 -18.28 25.36 -19.17
CA GLU A 363 -17.45 26.00 -18.15
C GLU A 363 -16.57 27.12 -18.74
N LYS A 364 -16.04 26.96 -19.96
CA LYS A 364 -15.37 28.06 -20.68
C LYS A 364 -16.28 29.29 -20.79
N GLN A 365 -17.56 29.10 -21.15
CA GLN A 365 -18.53 30.20 -21.27
C GLN A 365 -18.85 30.84 -19.92
N ARG A 366 -19.16 30.03 -18.90
CA ARG A 366 -19.48 30.54 -17.55
C ARG A 366 -18.33 31.33 -16.93
N ILE A 367 -17.10 30.83 -17.07
CA ILE A 367 -15.91 31.51 -16.57
C ILE A 367 -15.67 32.81 -17.35
N ALA A 368 -15.85 32.82 -18.67
CA ALA A 368 -15.75 34.04 -19.49
C ALA A 368 -16.81 35.09 -19.11
N GLN A 369 -17.98 34.67 -18.63
CA GLN A 369 -19.04 35.54 -18.12
C GLN A 369 -18.81 36.03 -16.68
N GLY A 370 -17.68 35.69 -16.06
CA GLY A 370 -17.31 36.16 -14.73
C GLY A 370 -17.92 35.36 -13.58
N TRP A 371 -18.34 34.11 -13.80
CA TRP A 371 -18.86 33.25 -12.72
C TRP A 371 -17.86 33.05 -11.57
N VAL A 372 -16.57 32.94 -11.90
CA VAL A 372 -15.48 32.78 -10.93
C VAL A 372 -14.21 33.43 -11.49
N ASN A 373 -13.31 33.81 -10.59
CA ASN A 373 -11.98 34.25 -10.99
C ASN A 373 -11.19 33.07 -11.61
N PRO A 374 -10.78 33.15 -12.89
CA PRO A 374 -10.05 32.06 -13.54
C PRO A 374 -8.72 31.74 -12.85
N LEU A 375 -8.03 32.74 -12.29
CA LEU A 375 -6.74 32.54 -11.64
C LEU A 375 -6.91 31.75 -10.34
N GLU A 376 -7.94 32.04 -9.56
CA GLU A 376 -8.23 31.32 -8.33
C GLU A 376 -8.55 29.85 -8.60
N LEU A 377 -9.38 29.55 -9.59
CA LEU A 377 -9.70 28.16 -9.94
C LEU A 377 -8.49 27.43 -10.56
N ALA A 378 -7.65 28.13 -11.33
CA ALA A 378 -6.49 27.56 -11.99
C ALA A 378 -5.30 27.31 -11.05
N THR A 379 -5.08 28.16 -10.05
CA THR A 379 -3.85 28.12 -9.21
C THR A 379 -4.12 28.03 -7.71
N GLY A 380 -5.36 28.20 -7.26
CA GLY A 380 -5.73 28.25 -5.85
C GLY A 380 -5.28 29.52 -5.12
N LYS A 381 -4.50 30.41 -5.75
CA LYS A 381 -3.87 31.57 -5.10
C LYS A 381 -4.15 32.92 -5.75
N ASN A 382 -5.08 32.98 -6.73
CA ASN A 382 -5.31 34.17 -7.54
C ASN A 382 -4.00 34.74 -8.15
N GLU A 383 -3.08 33.84 -8.47
CA GLU A 383 -1.77 34.15 -9.03
C GLU A 383 -1.68 33.63 -10.48
N LYS A 384 -0.76 34.20 -11.27
CA LYS A 384 -0.51 33.74 -12.64
C LYS A 384 0.00 32.28 -12.62
N PRO A 385 -0.57 31.37 -13.43
CA PRO A 385 -0.08 30.00 -13.49
C PRO A 385 1.37 29.94 -13.94
N VAL A 386 2.15 29.07 -13.31
CA VAL A 386 3.53 28.80 -13.72
C VAL A 386 3.49 28.07 -15.06
N GLU A 387 4.01 28.70 -16.11
CA GLU A 387 4.27 28.09 -17.41
C GLU A 387 3.03 27.54 -18.15
N LEU A 388 2.16 28.42 -18.65
CA LEU A 388 1.16 28.03 -19.65
C LEU A 388 1.81 27.87 -21.04
N PRO A 389 1.44 26.84 -21.83
CA PRO A 389 1.84 26.74 -23.23
C PRO A 389 1.48 27.99 -24.03
N SER A 390 2.27 28.33 -25.04
CA SER A 390 1.98 29.48 -25.91
C SER A 390 0.57 29.40 -26.50
N GLY A 391 -0.25 30.42 -26.24
CA GLY A 391 -1.64 30.50 -26.69
C GLY A 391 -2.67 29.90 -25.72
N ALA A 392 -2.25 29.27 -24.62
CA ALA A 392 -3.16 28.84 -23.57
C ALA A 392 -3.52 30.00 -22.62
N THR A 393 -4.79 30.09 -22.22
CA THR A 393 -5.27 31.15 -21.31
C THR A 393 -5.57 30.61 -19.90
N PRO A 394 -5.52 31.45 -18.85
CA PRO A 394 -5.96 31.06 -17.53
C PRO A 394 -7.42 30.56 -17.50
N THR A 395 -8.29 31.13 -18.33
CA THR A 395 -9.69 30.67 -18.49
C THR A 395 -9.77 29.26 -19.04
N GLN A 396 -8.93 28.90 -20.03
CA GLN A 396 -8.86 27.53 -20.53
C GLN A 396 -8.37 26.58 -19.44
N LEU A 397 -7.29 26.92 -18.74
CA LEU A 397 -6.77 26.11 -17.64
C LEU A 397 -7.83 25.89 -16.56
N ALA A 398 -8.53 26.95 -16.13
CA ALA A 398 -9.61 26.88 -15.15
C ALA A 398 -10.75 25.94 -15.58
N ALA A 399 -11.17 26.00 -16.86
CA ALA A 399 -12.19 25.10 -17.39
C ALA A 399 -11.72 23.63 -17.41
N TYR A 400 -10.47 23.37 -17.78
CA TYR A 400 -9.89 22.02 -17.68
C TYR A 400 -9.72 21.55 -16.24
N THR A 401 -9.50 22.44 -15.27
CA THR A 401 -9.50 22.09 -13.85
C THR A 401 -10.86 21.53 -13.44
N VAL A 402 -11.97 22.11 -13.90
CA VAL A 402 -13.32 21.57 -13.61
C VAL A 402 -13.47 20.16 -14.20
N VAL A 403 -13.10 19.95 -15.46
CA VAL A 403 -13.16 18.62 -16.09
C VAL A 403 -12.28 17.62 -15.32
N SER A 404 -11.08 18.02 -14.91
CA SER A 404 -10.16 17.19 -14.13
C SER A 404 -10.74 16.83 -12.76
N ARG A 405 -11.42 17.75 -12.08
CA ARG A 405 -12.12 17.48 -10.82
C ARG A 405 -13.20 16.41 -11.01
N VAL A 406 -13.98 16.48 -12.09
CA VAL A 406 -14.99 15.45 -12.39
C VAL A 406 -14.32 14.09 -12.60
N LEU A 407 -13.28 14.01 -13.44
CA LEU A 407 -12.59 12.76 -13.73
C LEU A 407 -11.97 12.13 -12.47
N LEU A 408 -11.32 12.93 -11.61
CA LEU A 408 -10.72 12.44 -10.37
C LEU A 408 -11.75 12.00 -9.32
N ASN A 409 -13.01 12.44 -9.45
CA ASN A 409 -14.12 12.13 -8.54
C ASN A 409 -15.01 10.97 -9.00
N LEU A 410 -14.78 10.39 -10.19
CA LEU A 410 -15.55 9.24 -10.66
C LEU A 410 -15.35 8.02 -9.74
N ASP A 411 -16.43 7.26 -9.53
CA ASP A 411 -16.40 5.95 -8.85
C ASP A 411 -15.35 5.03 -9.48
N GLU A 412 -15.28 5.04 -10.82
CA GLU A 412 -14.35 4.24 -11.62
C GLU A 412 -12.88 4.59 -11.31
N THR A 413 -12.56 5.87 -11.10
CA THR A 413 -11.18 6.33 -10.83
C THR A 413 -10.63 5.74 -9.54
N ILE A 414 -11.48 5.54 -8.54
CA ILE A 414 -11.08 5.04 -7.22
C ILE A 414 -11.43 3.56 -7.02
N THR A 415 -11.82 2.88 -8.09
CA THR A 415 -12.27 1.48 -8.06
C THR A 415 -11.31 0.60 -8.83
N LYS A 416 -10.98 -0.54 -8.24
CA LYS A 416 -10.34 -1.64 -8.95
C LYS A 416 -11.43 -2.37 -9.74
N GLU A 417 -11.23 -2.59 -11.04
CA GLU A 417 -12.09 -3.45 -11.86
C GLU A 417 -11.38 -4.13 -13.04
#